data_AF-A0A6A4ZBU0-F1
#
_entry.id   AF-A0A6A4ZBU0-F1
#
_cell.length_a   1.000
_cell.length_b   1.000
_cell.length_c   1.000
_cell.angle_alpha   90.00
_cell.angle_beta   90.00
_cell.angle_gamma   90.00
#
_symmetry.space_group_name_H-M   'P 1'
#
loop_
_entity.id
_entity.type
_entity.pdbx_description
1 polymer ?
#
loop_
_entity_poly.entity_id
_entity_poly.type
_entity_poly.pdbx_seq_one_letter_code
_entity_poly.pdbx_strand_id
1 'polypeptide(L)'
;MVAEMQKMTLLMWWWMYMDDDDDIDTSLADTMRLYRTQLTIKERHYLTCESLTSPLHSAWMAIYTARIPSAYIATVSIAPNDFDDVLREFSKHYQIKSGFGKAGRPPKLPFKHQALALVLHFYTATCEPKTLCEVFGIPPSTLSATLAMAELALAKALRFLRDAQVRYPSKQLQREWAIKVRARESLVRGVWGF
;
A
#
# COMPACT_ATOMS: atom_id res chain seq x y z
N MET A 1 -15.99 -20.83 0.56
CA MET A 1 -14.98 -20.05 -0.21
C MET A 1 -14.31 -18.98 0.63
N VAL A 2 -15.04 -18.09 1.32
CA VAL A 2 -14.46 -17.03 2.17
C VAL A 2 -13.61 -17.57 3.34
N ALA A 3 -14.05 -18.67 3.98
CA ALA A 3 -13.33 -19.28 5.10
C ALA A 3 -12.02 -20.00 4.70
N GLU A 4 -11.93 -20.52 3.47
CA GLU A 4 -10.70 -21.13 2.92
C GLU A 4 -9.68 -20.07 2.51
N MET A 5 -10.15 -18.93 1.98
CA MET A 5 -9.28 -17.77 1.72
C MET A 5 -8.65 -17.22 3.00
N GLN A 6 -9.39 -17.12 4.10
CA GLN A 6 -8.83 -16.66 5.37
C GLN A 6 -7.76 -17.62 5.93
N LYS A 7 -7.94 -18.94 5.75
CA LYS A 7 -6.92 -19.94 6.13
C LYS A 7 -5.67 -19.87 5.27
N MET A 8 -5.80 -19.73 3.94
CA MET A 8 -4.64 -19.52 3.06
C MET A 8 -3.92 -18.21 3.36
N THR A 9 -4.65 -17.16 3.70
CA THR A 9 -4.05 -15.88 4.10
C THR A 9 -3.26 -16.08 5.40
N LEU A 10 -3.86 -16.64 6.45
CA LEU A 10 -3.15 -16.90 7.71
C LEU A 10 -1.92 -17.81 7.54
N LEU A 11 -1.99 -18.84 6.68
CA LEU A 11 -0.84 -19.69 6.34
C LEU A 11 0.24 -18.92 5.58
N MET A 12 -0.11 -18.01 4.67
CA MET A 12 0.85 -17.18 3.95
C MET A 12 1.55 -16.18 4.88
N TRP A 13 0.82 -15.62 5.86
CA TRP A 13 1.41 -14.81 6.93
C TRP A 13 2.31 -15.64 7.86
N TRP A 14 1.98 -16.91 8.11
CA TRP A 14 2.80 -17.83 8.90
C TRP A 14 4.10 -18.25 8.18
N TRP A 15 4.02 -18.48 6.86
CA TRP A 15 5.19 -18.74 6.01
C TRP A 15 6.09 -17.50 5.89
N MET A 16 5.50 -16.30 5.80
CA MET A 16 6.23 -15.03 5.73
C MET A 16 6.91 -14.64 7.05
N TYR A 17 6.46 -15.15 8.20
CA TYR A 17 7.07 -14.92 9.51
C TYR A 17 8.20 -15.91 9.84
N MET A 18 8.38 -16.96 9.03
CA MET A 18 9.37 -18.02 9.25
C MET A 18 10.60 -17.94 8.32
N ASP A 19 10.58 -17.04 7.32
CA ASP A 19 11.69 -16.84 6.37
C ASP A 19 12.43 -15.55 6.76
N ASP A 20 13.42 -15.70 7.63
CA ASP A 20 14.20 -14.64 8.29
C ASP A 20 15.55 -14.47 7.58
N ASP A 21 15.53 -14.07 6.30
CA ASP A 21 16.73 -13.79 5.50
C ASP A 21 16.64 -12.40 4.84
N ASP A 22 17.67 -11.57 5.04
CA ASP A 22 17.72 -10.12 4.81
C ASP A 22 17.53 -9.60 3.34
N ASP A 23 17.05 -10.44 2.39
CA ASP A 23 16.79 -10.10 0.98
C ASP A 23 15.28 -9.85 0.64
N ILE A 24 14.41 -9.84 1.66
CA ILE A 24 12.95 -9.95 1.58
C ILE A 24 12.23 -8.79 0.84
N ASP A 25 12.75 -7.57 0.86
CA ASP A 25 11.92 -6.40 0.50
C ASP A 25 11.57 -6.33 -1.01
N THR A 26 12.49 -6.76 -1.88
CA THR A 26 12.22 -6.83 -3.34
C THR A 26 11.40 -8.08 -3.67
N SER A 27 11.70 -9.20 -3.01
CA SER A 27 11.03 -10.49 -3.19
C SER A 27 9.54 -10.43 -2.83
N LEU A 28 9.18 -9.71 -1.75
CA LEU A 28 7.80 -9.62 -1.28
C LEU A 28 6.91 -8.83 -2.26
N ALA A 29 7.39 -7.68 -2.75
CA ALA A 29 6.66 -6.87 -3.72
C ALA A 29 6.44 -7.62 -5.04
N ASP A 30 7.45 -8.34 -5.52
CA ASP A 30 7.37 -9.14 -6.74
C ASP A 30 6.45 -10.37 -6.56
N THR A 31 6.48 -11.00 -5.39
CA THR A 31 5.56 -12.09 -5.02
C THR A 31 4.10 -11.60 -4.99
N MET A 32 3.83 -10.44 -4.38
CA MET A 32 2.49 -9.81 -4.39
C MET A 32 2.00 -9.50 -5.81
N ARG A 33 2.88 -9.02 -6.70
CA ARG A 33 2.57 -8.77 -8.11
C ARG A 33 2.27 -10.05 -8.87
N LEU A 34 3.03 -11.13 -8.64
CA LEU A 34 2.79 -12.43 -9.26
C LEU A 34 1.42 -12.99 -8.88
N TYR A 35 1.08 -13.00 -7.59
CA TYR A 35 -0.24 -13.45 -7.13
C TYR A 35 -1.37 -12.63 -7.75
N ARG A 36 -1.24 -11.30 -7.82
CA ARG A 36 -2.25 -10.44 -8.46
C ARG A 36 -2.38 -10.65 -9.96
N THR A 37 -1.27 -10.91 -10.65
CA THR A 37 -1.27 -11.21 -12.09
C THR A 37 -2.02 -12.53 -12.37
N GLN A 38 -1.84 -13.54 -11.52
CA GLN A 38 -2.59 -14.79 -11.64
C GLN A 38 -4.11 -14.60 -11.48
N LEU A 39 -4.54 -13.69 -10.61
CA LEU A 39 -5.96 -13.35 -10.42
C LEU A 39 -6.58 -12.67 -11.67
N THR A 40 -5.79 -12.00 -12.51
CA THR A 40 -6.32 -11.29 -13.70
C THR A 40 -6.57 -12.16 -14.94
N ILE A 41 -6.08 -13.40 -14.99
CA ILE A 41 -6.07 -14.22 -16.23
C ILE A 41 -7.47 -14.77 -16.59
N LYS A 42 -8.47 -14.71 -15.69
CA LYS A 42 -9.76 -15.38 -15.89
C LYS A 42 -10.90 -14.52 -16.47
N GLU A 43 -10.78 -13.20 -16.59
CA GLU A 43 -11.94 -12.36 -16.92
C GLU A 43 -11.75 -11.49 -18.17
N ARG A 44 -12.52 -11.77 -19.23
CA ARG A 44 -12.49 -11.05 -20.52
C ARG A 44 -13.44 -9.84 -20.59
N HIS A 45 -13.86 -9.29 -19.45
CA HIS A 45 -14.64 -8.05 -19.40
C HIS A 45 -13.68 -6.88 -19.12
N TYR A 46 -13.41 -6.07 -20.15
CA TYR A 46 -12.50 -4.93 -20.07
C TYR A 46 -13.26 -3.68 -19.59
N LEU A 47 -12.76 -3.05 -18.52
CA LEU A 47 -13.26 -1.75 -18.08
C LEU A 47 -12.79 -0.68 -19.06
N THR A 48 -13.73 0.07 -19.64
CA THR A 48 -13.42 1.22 -20.51
C THR A 48 -13.47 2.50 -19.69
N CYS A 49 -13.05 3.61 -20.31
CA CYS A 49 -13.09 4.91 -19.63
C CYS A 49 -14.52 5.43 -19.42
N GLU A 50 -15.46 5.00 -20.27
CA GLU A 50 -16.86 5.46 -20.25
C GLU A 50 -17.66 4.78 -19.14
N SER A 51 -17.26 3.58 -18.72
CA SER A 51 -17.90 2.85 -17.63
C SER A 51 -17.41 3.30 -16.24
N LEU A 52 -16.50 4.28 -16.16
CA LEU A 52 -15.84 4.70 -14.93
C LEU A 52 -16.23 6.13 -14.56
N THR A 53 -16.40 6.38 -13.26
CA THR A 53 -16.56 7.74 -12.73
C THR A 53 -15.30 8.56 -13.02
N SER A 54 -15.46 9.85 -13.30
CA SER A 54 -14.33 10.76 -13.48
C SER A 54 -13.38 10.69 -12.27
N PRO A 55 -12.05 10.62 -12.45
CA PRO A 55 -11.08 10.62 -11.35
C PRO A 55 -11.24 11.78 -10.36
N LEU A 56 -11.75 12.93 -10.83
CA LEU A 56 -12.03 14.12 -10.01
C LEU A 56 -13.20 13.93 -9.04
N HIS A 57 -14.11 13.02 -9.35
CA HIS A 57 -15.30 12.67 -8.55
C HIS A 57 -15.23 11.21 -8.07
N SER A 58 -14.03 10.65 -7.99
CA SER A 58 -13.82 9.26 -7.57
C SER A 58 -14.11 9.06 -6.08
N ALA A 59 -14.35 7.81 -5.67
CA ALA A 59 -14.59 7.48 -4.27
C ALA A 59 -13.41 7.92 -3.37
N TRP A 60 -12.19 7.77 -3.86
CA TRP A 60 -11.00 8.29 -3.19
C TRP A 60 -11.05 9.81 -2.98
N MET A 61 -11.53 10.59 -3.95
CA MET A 61 -11.64 12.05 -3.80
C MET A 61 -12.59 12.44 -2.67
N ALA A 62 -13.72 11.73 -2.52
CA ALA A 62 -14.66 11.96 -1.42
C ALA A 62 -14.04 11.63 -0.06
N ILE A 63 -13.28 10.53 0.03
CA ILE A 63 -12.54 10.17 1.24
C ILE A 63 -11.51 11.25 1.57
N TYR A 64 -10.73 11.65 0.56
CA TYR A 64 -9.65 12.63 0.71
C TYR A 64 -10.14 14.01 1.18
N THR A 65 -11.28 14.48 0.66
CA THR A 65 -11.85 15.77 1.07
C THR A 65 -12.52 15.70 2.44
N ALA A 66 -13.19 14.59 2.76
CA ALA A 66 -13.89 14.43 4.04
C ALA A 66 -12.92 14.22 5.23
N ARG A 67 -11.70 13.73 4.98
CA ARG A 67 -10.63 13.54 5.99
C ARG A 67 -11.07 12.67 7.18
N ILE A 68 -11.98 11.72 6.95
CA ILE A 68 -12.52 10.83 7.99
C ILE A 68 -11.50 9.74 8.31
N PRO A 69 -10.98 9.63 9.56
CA PRO A 69 -9.91 8.69 9.90
C PRO A 69 -10.25 7.23 9.62
N SER A 70 -11.48 6.79 9.91
CA SER A 70 -11.90 5.40 9.70
C SER A 70 -11.90 5.01 8.22
N ALA A 71 -12.37 5.90 7.34
CA ALA A 71 -12.37 5.66 5.90
C ALA A 71 -10.95 5.64 5.33
N TYR A 72 -10.06 6.52 5.84
CA TYR A 72 -8.65 6.52 5.48
C TYR A 72 -7.95 5.22 5.87
N ILE A 73 -8.07 4.80 7.14
CA ILE A 73 -7.44 3.58 7.63
C ILE A 73 -8.01 2.34 6.90
N ALA A 74 -9.32 2.28 6.67
CA ALA A 74 -9.91 1.18 5.92
C ALA A 74 -9.42 1.11 4.45
N THR A 75 -9.05 2.25 3.86
CA THR A 75 -8.67 2.34 2.44
C THR A 75 -7.16 2.23 2.23
N VAL A 76 -6.36 2.93 3.02
CA VAL A 76 -4.90 3.06 2.85
C VAL A 76 -4.10 2.67 4.09
N SER A 77 -4.75 2.10 5.13
CA SER A 77 -4.15 1.61 6.39
C SER A 77 -3.38 2.63 7.24
N ILE A 78 -3.43 3.92 6.90
CA ILE A 78 -2.78 4.99 7.65
C ILE A 78 -3.75 6.13 7.92
N ALA A 79 -3.52 6.88 9.00
CA ALA A 79 -4.35 8.00 9.36
C ALA A 79 -4.15 9.18 8.38
N PRO A 80 -5.11 10.13 8.30
CA PRO A 80 -5.00 11.25 7.36
C PRO A 80 -3.73 12.12 7.55
N ASN A 81 -3.28 12.29 8.79
CA ASN A 81 -2.07 13.08 9.09
C ASN A 81 -0.80 12.35 8.63
N ASP A 82 -0.68 11.06 8.95
CA ASP A 82 0.45 10.22 8.50
C ASP A 82 0.50 10.14 6.96
N PHE A 83 -0.68 10.09 6.32
CA PHE A 83 -0.79 10.15 4.87
C PHE A 83 -0.19 11.44 4.30
N ASP A 84 -0.40 12.60 4.94
CA ASP A 84 0.17 13.86 4.49
C ASP A 84 1.69 13.91 4.66
N ASP A 85 2.21 13.31 5.73
CA ASP A 85 3.65 13.18 5.95
C ASP A 85 4.31 12.31 4.87
N VAL A 86 3.68 11.17 4.53
CA VAL A 86 4.12 10.34 3.41
C VAL A 86 3.98 11.09 2.09
N LEU A 87 2.88 11.82 1.88
CA LEU A 87 2.63 12.58 0.66
C LEU A 87 3.68 13.69 0.45
N ARG A 88 4.15 14.32 1.52
CA ARG A 88 5.20 15.35 1.46
C ARG A 88 6.50 14.78 0.90
N GLU A 89 6.93 13.61 1.36
CA GLU A 89 8.14 12.94 0.87
C GLU A 89 7.92 12.33 -0.52
N PHE A 90 6.80 11.64 -0.73
CA PHE A 90 6.40 11.07 -2.02
C PHE A 90 6.37 12.10 -3.15
N SER A 91 5.86 13.30 -2.85
CA SER A 91 5.73 14.38 -3.84
C SER A 91 7.06 14.87 -4.39
N LYS A 92 8.17 14.70 -3.66
CA LYS A 92 9.52 15.05 -4.13
C LYS A 92 9.99 14.08 -5.22
N HIS A 93 9.54 12.83 -5.19
CA HIS A 93 9.99 11.77 -6.07
C HIS A 93 9.01 11.45 -7.21
N TYR A 94 7.71 11.67 -7.00
CA TYR A 94 6.69 11.40 -8.02
C TYR A 94 6.50 12.57 -8.99
N GLN A 95 6.80 12.32 -10.26
CA GLN A 95 6.69 13.30 -11.35
C GLN A 95 5.52 12.95 -12.27
N ILE A 96 4.58 13.89 -12.44
CA ILE A 96 3.47 13.75 -13.38
C ILE A 96 4.00 14.15 -14.76
N LYS A 97 4.10 13.17 -15.68
CA LYS A 97 4.76 13.35 -16.99
C LYS A 97 4.05 14.36 -17.91
N SER A 98 2.73 14.50 -17.81
CA SER A 98 1.95 15.51 -18.52
C SER A 98 1.48 16.60 -17.55
N GLY A 99 2.30 17.65 -17.39
CA GLY A 99 1.91 18.86 -16.65
C GLY A 99 1.11 19.83 -17.53
N PHE A 100 0.45 20.80 -16.90
CA PHE A 100 -0.10 21.98 -17.57
C PHE A 100 0.95 22.58 -18.54
N GLY A 101 0.58 22.78 -19.81
CA GLY A 101 1.45 23.39 -20.83
C GLY A 101 2.33 22.44 -21.65
N LYS A 102 2.28 21.12 -21.45
CA LYS A 102 2.95 20.14 -22.33
C LYS A 102 1.97 19.56 -23.35
N ALA A 103 2.41 19.43 -24.60
CA ALA A 103 1.61 18.81 -25.67
C ALA A 103 1.35 17.32 -25.36
N GLY A 104 0.08 16.90 -25.42
CA GLY A 104 -0.33 15.50 -25.23
C GLY A 104 -1.67 15.34 -24.50
N ARG A 105 -2.08 14.08 -24.32
CA ARG A 105 -3.29 13.74 -23.55
C ARG A 105 -3.08 14.14 -22.07
N PRO A 106 -3.99 14.93 -21.46
CA PRO A 106 -3.85 15.30 -20.05
C PRO A 106 -3.78 14.05 -19.15
N PRO A 107 -3.02 14.12 -18.04
CA PRO A 107 -2.90 13.00 -17.13
C PRO A 107 -4.28 12.69 -16.55
N LYS A 108 -4.63 11.41 -16.47
CA LYS A 108 -5.92 11.00 -15.89
C LYS A 108 -6.00 11.21 -14.39
N LEU A 109 -4.88 11.08 -13.69
CA LEU A 109 -4.75 11.42 -12.28
C LEU A 109 -4.01 12.75 -12.16
N PRO A 110 -4.73 13.88 -12.01
CA PRO A 110 -4.09 15.20 -11.96
C PRO A 110 -3.33 15.44 -10.66
N PHE A 111 -3.64 14.71 -9.58
CA PHE A 111 -3.08 14.97 -8.27
C PHE A 111 -2.20 13.83 -7.74
N LYS A 112 -1.08 14.20 -7.10
CA LYS A 112 -0.11 13.24 -6.53
C LYS A 112 -0.70 12.38 -5.40
N HIS A 113 -1.62 12.94 -4.61
CA HIS A 113 -2.29 12.19 -3.54
C HIS A 113 -3.13 11.01 -4.07
N GLN A 114 -3.66 11.11 -5.28
CA GLN A 114 -4.37 9.99 -5.90
C GLN A 114 -3.41 8.84 -6.24
N ALA A 115 -2.22 9.16 -6.76
CA ALA A 115 -1.19 8.16 -7.06
C ALA A 115 -0.64 7.50 -5.79
N LEU A 116 -0.43 8.27 -4.71
CA LEU A 116 -0.01 7.71 -3.42
C LEU A 116 -1.08 6.79 -2.84
N ALA A 117 -2.34 7.22 -2.83
CA ALA A 117 -3.42 6.41 -2.29
C ALA A 117 -3.66 5.14 -3.10
N LEU A 118 -3.48 5.19 -4.42
CA LEU A 118 -3.56 4.03 -5.29
C LEU A 118 -2.54 2.95 -4.91
N VAL A 119 -1.28 3.33 -4.71
CA VAL A 119 -0.22 2.37 -4.35
C VAL A 119 -0.41 1.85 -2.93
N LEU A 120 -0.84 2.69 -1.99
CA LEU A 120 -1.15 2.23 -0.63
C LEU A 120 -2.34 1.26 -0.64
N HIS A 121 -3.44 1.60 -1.31
CA HIS A 121 -4.61 0.71 -1.43
C HIS A 121 -4.26 -0.62 -2.09
N PHE A 122 -3.34 -0.60 -3.05
CA PHE A 122 -2.81 -1.81 -3.68
C PHE A 122 -2.05 -2.71 -2.70
N TYR A 123 -1.36 -2.18 -1.70
CA TYR A 123 -0.69 -3.00 -0.68
C TYR A 123 -1.61 -3.39 0.48
N THR A 124 -2.61 -2.58 0.80
CA THR A 124 -3.43 -2.77 2.00
C THR A 124 -4.66 -3.64 1.78
N ALA A 125 -5.28 -3.58 0.60
CA ALA A 125 -6.51 -4.29 0.29
C ALA A 125 -6.26 -5.40 -0.74
N THR A 126 -6.71 -6.62 -0.45
CA THR A 126 -6.76 -7.75 -1.40
C THR A 126 -7.93 -7.58 -2.38
N CYS A 127 -7.97 -6.45 -3.07
CA CYS A 127 -8.98 -6.14 -4.08
C CYS A 127 -8.47 -6.48 -5.49
N GLU A 128 -9.41 -6.85 -6.35
CA GLU A 128 -9.14 -7.04 -7.77
C GLU A 128 -8.73 -5.69 -8.41
N PRO A 129 -7.88 -5.70 -9.45
CA PRO A 129 -7.52 -4.48 -10.18
C PRO A 129 -8.72 -3.70 -10.72
N LYS A 130 -9.85 -4.35 -10.97
CA LYS A 130 -11.11 -3.71 -11.38
C LYS A 130 -11.69 -2.81 -10.30
N THR A 131 -11.70 -3.27 -9.05
CA THR A 131 -12.11 -2.46 -7.91
C THR A 131 -11.24 -1.22 -7.76
N LEU A 132 -9.92 -1.36 -7.95
CA LEU A 132 -9.01 -0.19 -7.98
C LEU A 132 -9.36 0.78 -9.12
N CYS A 133 -9.68 0.26 -10.30
CA CYS A 133 -10.11 1.10 -11.42
C CYS A 133 -11.40 1.88 -11.09
N GLU A 134 -12.36 1.26 -10.42
CA GLU A 134 -13.62 1.87 -9.99
C GLU A 134 -13.42 2.92 -8.90
N VAL A 135 -12.66 2.59 -7.85
CA VAL A 135 -12.40 3.48 -6.70
C VAL A 135 -11.68 4.76 -7.13
N PHE A 136 -10.77 4.67 -8.10
CA PHE A 136 -9.96 5.79 -8.58
C PHE A 136 -10.41 6.39 -9.92
N GLY A 137 -11.38 5.77 -10.61
CA GLY A 137 -11.91 6.25 -11.88
C GLY A 137 -10.95 6.12 -13.08
N ILE A 138 -10.03 5.17 -13.05
CA ILE A 138 -8.97 5.02 -14.06
C ILE A 138 -9.05 3.68 -14.80
N PRO A 139 -8.77 3.63 -16.12
CA PRO A 139 -8.75 2.38 -16.86
C PRO A 139 -7.54 1.51 -16.47
N PRO A 140 -7.58 0.19 -16.72
CA PRO A 140 -6.51 -0.74 -16.33
C PRO A 140 -5.11 -0.38 -16.82
N SER A 141 -4.99 0.18 -18.03
CA SER A 141 -3.70 0.63 -18.57
C SER A 141 -3.10 1.81 -17.81
N THR A 142 -3.95 2.73 -17.34
CA THR A 142 -3.53 3.86 -16.49
C THR A 142 -3.17 3.36 -15.10
N LEU A 143 -3.97 2.45 -14.53
CA LEU A 143 -3.69 1.81 -13.24
C LEU A 143 -2.28 1.21 -13.21
N SER A 144 -1.96 0.34 -14.18
CA SER A 144 -0.64 -0.32 -14.25
C SER A 144 0.51 0.69 -14.39
N ALA A 145 0.39 1.67 -15.30
CA ALA A 145 1.42 2.68 -15.49
C ALA A 145 1.62 3.58 -14.26
N THR A 146 0.53 3.97 -13.59
CA THR A 146 0.60 4.76 -12.35
C THR A 146 1.23 3.96 -11.22
N LEU A 147 0.83 2.70 -11.02
CA LEU A 147 1.41 1.84 -9.98
C LEU A 147 2.92 1.72 -10.12
N ALA A 148 3.42 1.39 -11.32
CA ALA A 148 4.85 1.25 -11.56
C ALA A 148 5.66 2.53 -11.21
N MET A 149 5.11 3.71 -11.51
CA MET A 149 5.76 4.98 -11.16
C MET A 149 5.59 5.33 -9.68
N ALA A 150 4.43 5.03 -9.10
CA ALA A 150 4.11 5.32 -7.71
C ALA A 150 4.91 4.44 -6.75
N GLU A 151 5.07 3.14 -7.03
CA GLU A 151 5.90 2.23 -6.24
C GLU A 151 7.35 2.72 -6.17
N LEU A 152 7.94 3.12 -7.30
CA LEU A 152 9.30 3.67 -7.33
C LEU A 152 9.43 4.96 -6.50
N ALA A 153 8.43 5.83 -6.56
CA ALA A 153 8.41 7.07 -5.78
C ALA A 153 8.19 6.80 -4.29
N LEU A 154 7.32 5.84 -3.94
CA LEU A 154 7.04 5.42 -2.57
C LEU A 154 8.30 4.80 -1.94
N ALA A 155 8.96 3.87 -2.62
CA ALA A 155 10.19 3.25 -2.14
C ALA A 155 11.28 4.30 -1.82
N LYS A 156 11.40 5.36 -2.64
CA LYS A 156 12.31 6.48 -2.36
C LYS A 156 11.86 7.32 -1.17
N ALA A 157 10.56 7.61 -1.06
CA ALA A 157 9.99 8.41 0.02
C ALA A 157 10.16 7.75 1.38
N LEU A 158 9.89 6.44 1.48
CA LEU A 158 9.97 5.69 2.73
C LEU A 158 11.38 5.73 3.35
N ARG A 159 12.44 5.83 2.55
CA ARG A 159 13.82 5.96 3.06
C ARG A 159 14.06 7.21 3.91
N PHE A 160 13.26 8.26 3.71
CA PHE A 160 13.37 9.53 4.44
C PHE A 160 12.41 9.65 5.62
N LEU A 161 11.47 8.71 5.77
CA LEU A 161 10.53 8.69 6.89
C LEU A 161 11.11 7.84 8.02
N ARG A 162 11.31 8.46 9.20
CA ARG A 162 11.84 7.76 10.37
C ARG A 162 10.97 6.58 10.79
N ASP A 163 9.65 6.73 10.70
CA ASP A 163 8.68 5.72 11.13
C ASP A 163 8.57 4.54 10.15
N ALA A 164 9.08 4.71 8.93
CA ALA A 164 9.17 3.63 7.94
C ALA A 164 10.48 2.83 8.04
N GLN A 165 11.44 3.29 8.84
CA GLN A 165 12.70 2.56 9.01
C GLN A 165 12.52 1.41 10.00
N VAL A 166 12.94 0.22 9.61
CA VAL A 166 13.07 -0.92 10.53
C VAL A 166 14.21 -0.60 11.50
N ARG A 167 13.86 -0.26 12.74
CA ARG A 167 14.82 0.09 13.79
C ARG A 167 14.64 -0.88 14.94
N TYR A 168 15.69 -1.65 15.22
CA TYR A 168 15.71 -2.49 16.39
C TYR A 168 15.81 -1.64 17.67
N PRO A 169 15.03 -1.97 18.72
CA PRO A 169 15.16 -1.32 20.02
C PRO A 169 16.58 -1.50 20.57
N SER A 170 17.06 -0.55 21.39
CA SER A 170 18.38 -0.67 22.01
C SER A 170 18.46 -1.89 22.93
N LYS A 171 19.68 -2.40 23.21
CA LYS A 171 19.84 -3.55 24.13
C LYS A 171 19.25 -3.30 25.52
N GLN A 172 19.24 -2.05 25.98
CA GLN A 172 18.58 -1.67 27.23
C GLN A 172 17.06 -1.82 27.11
N LEU A 173 16.46 -1.27 26.05
CA LEU A 173 15.02 -1.37 25.82
C LEU A 173 14.56 -2.81 25.58
N GLN A 174 15.38 -3.62 24.88
CA GLN A 174 15.16 -5.07 24.71
C GLN A 174 15.09 -5.79 26.07
N ARG A 175 15.98 -5.45 27.03
CA ARG A 175 15.94 -6.04 28.38
C ARG A 175 14.69 -5.61 29.14
N GLU A 176 14.31 -4.34 29.06
CA GLU A 176 13.09 -3.83 29.69
C GLU A 176 11.84 -4.53 29.14
N TRP A 177 11.76 -4.72 27.82
CA TRP A 177 10.66 -5.45 27.20
C TRP A 177 10.68 -6.94 27.54
N ALA A 178 11.86 -7.58 27.60
CA ALA A 178 11.97 -8.97 28.04
C ALA A 178 11.47 -9.18 29.48
N ILE A 179 11.70 -8.20 30.38
CA ILE A 179 11.16 -8.24 31.74
C ILE A 179 9.63 -8.16 31.71
N LYS A 180 9.05 -7.26 30.91
CA LYS A 180 7.61 -7.11 30.76
C LYS A 180 6.95 -8.37 30.17
N VAL A 181 7.56 -8.95 29.13
CA VAL A 181 7.08 -10.21 28.52
C VAL A 181 7.13 -11.32 29.55
N ARG A 182 8.22 -11.47 30.32
CA ARG A 182 8.34 -12.50 31.36
C ARG A 182 7.31 -12.33 32.49
N ALA A 183 6.97 -11.09 32.82
CA ALA A 183 5.93 -10.82 33.82
C ALA A 183 4.54 -11.29 33.34
N ARG A 184 4.28 -11.21 32.03
CA ARG A 184 3.04 -11.71 31.41
C ARG A 184 3.07 -13.22 31.15
N GLU A 185 4.21 -13.73 30.67
CA GLU A 185 4.44 -15.12 30.28
C GLU A 185 5.74 -15.66 30.89
N SER A 186 5.61 -16.26 32.08
CA SER A 186 6.74 -16.70 32.88
C SER A 186 7.54 -17.88 32.28
N LEU A 187 6.94 -18.61 31.34
CA LEU A 187 7.57 -19.74 30.64
C LEU A 187 8.47 -19.29 29.49
N VAL A 188 8.27 -18.08 28.97
CA VAL A 188 9.07 -17.53 27.86
C VAL A 188 10.34 -16.88 28.42
N ARG A 189 11.51 -17.37 27.98
CA ARG A 189 12.83 -16.88 28.43
C ARG A 189 13.69 -16.46 27.24
N GLY A 190 14.45 -15.38 27.41
CA GLY A 190 15.38 -14.89 26.39
C GLY A 190 14.74 -14.14 25.22
N VAL A 191 13.42 -13.92 25.25
CA VAL A 191 12.67 -13.23 24.20
C VAL A 191 12.18 -11.86 24.69
N TRP A 192 12.16 -10.88 23.80
CA TRP A 192 11.51 -9.58 23.98
C TRP A 192 10.47 -9.40 22.86
N GLY A 193 9.40 -8.64 23.14
CA GLY A 193 8.30 -8.42 22.21
C GLY A 193 7.72 -7.02 22.37
N PHE A 194 6.97 -6.58 21.35
CA PHE A 194 6.31 -5.28 21.28
C PHE A 194 4.98 -5.26 22.03
#